data_AF-A0A914CY57-F1
#
_entry.id   AF-A0A914CY57-F1
#
_cell.length_a   1.000
_cell.length_b   1.000
_cell.length_c   1.000
_cell.angle_alpha   90.00
_cell.angle_beta   90.00
_cell.angle_gamma   90.00
#
_symmetry.space_group_name_H-M   'P 1'
#
loop_
_entity.id
_entity.type
_entity.pdbx_description
1 polymer ?
#
loop_
_entity_poly.entity_id
_entity_poly.type
_entity_poly.pdbx_seq_one_letter_code
_entity_poly.pdbx_strand_id
1 'polypeptide(L)'
;MSDLQNDRPNFRAMQIHLNPKNIFWCCVVIGFVYLAILIWGKDDKFPELAVEIRDVISYAVLAVEMGGHAVAKIYQENSLNIKSKGNTDVGKEELLTRADLVSNHLILGLLKRFPAMNVVTEEKNEHMSESEVEKYRDDNYDLWLNVRGALEKIPSQKYDFSRMSIWIDPLDATQEFTEGLLEYVTVMACVTLDGKPVFGAIYRPFYNETIFGLVNWGLMNSQGEKIALKSPDKVPKTIIVSRSHTGQVKDLADKVFNGS
;
A
#
# COMPACT_ATOMS: atom_id res chain seq x y z
N MET A 1 -88.11 17.24 -51.39
CA MET A 1 -87.67 15.86 -51.67
C MET A 1 -86.20 15.95 -52.02
N SER A 2 -85.31 15.86 -51.02
CA SER A 2 -84.66 14.61 -50.54
C SER A 2 -83.70 14.08 -51.62
N ASP A 3 -82.40 13.85 -51.44
CA ASP A 3 -81.50 13.85 -50.29
C ASP A 3 -80.09 14.10 -50.84
N LEU A 4 -79.25 14.86 -50.12
CA LEU A 4 -77.82 14.92 -50.39
C LEU A 4 -77.18 13.63 -49.86
N GLN A 5 -76.64 12.81 -50.77
CA GLN A 5 -75.85 11.62 -50.45
C GLN A 5 -74.66 11.99 -49.56
N ASN A 6 -74.69 11.50 -48.32
CA ASN A 6 -73.61 11.60 -47.36
C ASN A 6 -72.74 10.34 -47.49
N ASP A 7 -71.73 10.40 -48.34
CA ASP A 7 -70.75 9.33 -48.51
C ASP A 7 -69.68 9.46 -47.40
N ARG A 8 -69.91 8.81 -46.25
CA ARG A 8 -68.91 8.74 -45.17
C ARG A 8 -68.05 7.49 -45.34
N PRO A 9 -66.72 7.61 -45.40
CA PRO A 9 -65.84 6.45 -45.41
C PRO A 9 -65.94 5.71 -44.07
N ASN A 10 -66.27 4.41 -44.15
CA ASN A 10 -66.39 3.53 -43.00
C ASN A 10 -64.98 3.16 -42.50
N PHE A 11 -64.39 4.03 -41.66
CA PHE A 11 -63.14 3.73 -40.98
C PHE A 11 -63.39 2.59 -39.99
N ARG A 12 -62.93 1.38 -40.34
CA ARG A 12 -62.84 0.27 -39.37
C ARG A 12 -61.93 0.72 -38.23
N ALA A 13 -62.51 1.00 -37.07
CA ALA A 13 -61.76 1.20 -35.85
C ALA A 13 -61.00 -0.10 -35.54
N MET A 14 -59.68 -0.07 -35.71
CA MET A 14 -58.79 -1.17 -35.34
C MET A 14 -58.82 -1.31 -33.82
N GLN A 15 -59.61 -2.27 -33.29
CA GLN A 15 -59.63 -2.58 -31.87
C GLN A 15 -58.38 -3.39 -31.51
N ILE A 16 -57.35 -2.70 -31.02
CA ILE A 16 -56.11 -3.32 -30.54
C ILE A 16 -56.41 -4.02 -29.20
N HIS A 17 -56.49 -5.35 -29.22
CA HIS A 17 -56.55 -6.15 -27.99
C HIS A 17 -55.15 -6.30 -27.42
N LEU A 18 -54.83 -5.51 -26.40
CA LEU A 18 -53.55 -5.60 -25.70
C LEU A 18 -53.53 -6.83 -24.79
N ASN A 19 -52.56 -7.72 -25.01
CA ASN A 19 -52.35 -8.88 -24.15
C ASN A 19 -51.65 -8.44 -22.84
N PRO A 20 -52.25 -8.65 -21.66
CA PRO A 20 -51.70 -8.18 -20.39
C PRO A 20 -50.31 -8.76 -20.07
N LYS A 21 -49.99 -9.97 -20.57
CA LYS A 21 -48.66 -10.56 -20.42
C LYS A 21 -47.60 -9.83 -21.24
N ASN A 22 -47.96 -9.38 -22.44
CA ASN A 22 -47.04 -8.63 -23.30
C ASN A 22 -46.81 -7.22 -22.75
N ILE A 23 -47.84 -6.59 -22.18
CA ILE A 23 -47.71 -5.31 -21.47
C ILE A 23 -46.77 -5.46 -20.27
N PHE A 24 -46.95 -6.50 -19.46
CA PHE A 24 -46.08 -6.76 -18.31
C PHE A 24 -44.61 -6.89 -18.72
N TRP A 25 -44.31 -7.71 -19.74
CA TRP A 25 -42.95 -7.85 -20.26
C TRP A 25 -42.40 -6.54 -20.84
N CYS A 26 -43.23 -5.75 -21.53
CA CYS A 26 -42.80 -4.43 -22.00
C CYS A 26 -42.44 -3.50 -20.84
N CYS A 27 -43.23 -3.47 -19.76
CA CYS A 27 -42.92 -2.67 -18.58
C CYS A 27 -41.63 -3.13 -17.88
N VAL A 28 -41.40 -4.45 -17.80
CA VAL A 28 -40.16 -5.00 -17.23
C VAL A 28 -38.95 -4.59 -18.07
N VAL A 29 -39.03 -4.73 -19.40
CA VAL A 29 -37.94 -4.33 -20.31
C VAL A 29 -37.69 -2.83 -20.24
N ILE A 30 -38.73 -2.00 -20.25
CA ILE A 30 -38.60 -0.54 -20.08
C ILE A 30 -37.97 -0.21 -18.73
N GLY A 31 -38.32 -0.94 -17.66
CA GLY A 31 -37.70 -0.81 -16.35
C GLY A 31 -36.20 -1.10 -16.36
N PHE A 32 -35.78 -2.20 -17.00
CA PHE A 32 -34.35 -2.53 -17.14
C PHE A 32 -33.60 -1.56 -18.05
N VAL A 33 -34.23 -1.08 -19.13
CA VAL A 33 -33.66 -0.06 -20.02
C VAL A 33 -33.52 1.27 -19.28
N TYR A 34 -34.52 1.68 -18.51
CA TYR A 34 -34.46 2.87 -17.66
C TYR A 34 -33.38 2.75 -16.58
N LEU A 35 -33.27 1.58 -15.95
CA LEU A 35 -32.19 1.30 -15.00
C LEU A 35 -30.82 1.37 -15.68
N ALA A 36 -30.68 0.81 -16.88
CA ALA A 36 -29.44 0.89 -17.66
C ALA A 36 -29.11 2.34 -18.06
N ILE A 37 -30.11 3.15 -18.43
CA ILE A 37 -29.94 4.58 -18.70
C ILE A 37 -29.56 5.34 -17.44
N LEU A 38 -30.08 5.00 -16.26
CA LEU A 38 -29.67 5.60 -15.00
C LEU A 38 -28.22 5.23 -14.61
N ILE A 39 -27.80 4.00 -14.91
CA ILE A 39 -26.44 3.51 -14.64
C ILE A 39 -25.43 4.12 -15.63
N TRP A 40 -25.76 4.18 -16.92
CA TRP A 40 -24.87 4.73 -17.95
C TRP A 40 -24.95 6.24 -18.14
N GLY A 41 -26.08 6.86 -17.80
CA GLY A 41 -26.32 8.30 -17.94
C GLY A 41 -25.90 9.14 -16.74
N LYS A 42 -25.55 8.49 -15.63
CA LYS A 42 -24.85 9.15 -14.52
C LYS A 42 -23.36 9.02 -14.72
N ASP A 43 -22.73 10.12 -15.14
CA ASP A 43 -21.29 10.37 -14.91
C ASP A 43 -20.96 10.57 -13.41
N ASP A 44 -21.82 10.09 -12.50
CA ASP A 44 -21.46 9.96 -11.09
C ASP A 44 -20.45 8.81 -11.02
N LYS A 45 -19.16 9.15 -11.09
CA LYS A 45 -18.09 8.26 -10.64
C LYS A 45 -18.57 7.65 -9.32
N PHE A 46 -18.62 6.32 -9.23
CA PHE A 46 -18.89 5.63 -7.97
C PHE A 46 -18.16 6.36 -6.84
N PRO A 47 -18.82 6.68 -5.70
CA PRO A 47 -18.20 7.48 -4.66
C PRO A 47 -16.84 6.88 -4.33
N GLU A 48 -15.77 7.60 -4.67
CA GLU A 48 -14.41 7.14 -4.40
C GLU A 48 -14.33 6.90 -2.89
N LEU A 49 -13.95 5.70 -2.48
CA LEU A 49 -13.82 5.42 -1.05
C LEU A 49 -12.72 6.35 -0.51
N ALA A 50 -13.10 7.23 0.41
CA ALA A 50 -12.18 8.13 1.06
C ALA A 50 -11.61 7.48 2.33
N VAL A 51 -10.32 7.64 2.57
CA VAL A 51 -9.60 7.14 3.74
C VAL A 51 -8.92 8.30 4.47
N GLU A 52 -8.90 8.22 5.79
CA GLU A 52 -8.13 9.13 6.62
C GLU A 52 -6.64 8.82 6.47
N ILE A 53 -5.83 9.81 6.09
CA ILE A 53 -4.36 9.62 5.96
C ILE A 53 -3.74 9.09 7.25
N ARG A 54 -4.27 9.50 8.41
CA ARG A 54 -3.81 9.05 9.73
C ARG A 54 -4.02 7.55 9.92
N ASP A 55 -5.12 7.00 9.42
CA ASP A 55 -5.35 5.55 9.50
C ASP A 55 -4.33 4.82 8.64
N VAL A 56 -4.11 5.28 7.41
CA VAL A 56 -3.10 4.69 6.51
C VAL A 56 -1.71 4.71 7.14
N ILE A 57 -1.31 5.85 7.73
CA ILE A 57 -0.03 5.99 8.42
C ILE A 57 0.06 5.05 9.62
N SER A 58 -1.00 4.96 10.43
CA SER A 58 -1.04 4.07 11.61
C SER A 58 -0.84 2.61 11.23
N TYR A 59 -1.51 2.18 10.17
CA TYR A 59 -1.36 0.82 9.65
C TYR A 59 -0.01 0.59 8.97
N ALA A 60 0.60 1.61 8.35
CA ALA A 60 1.95 1.51 7.80
C ALA A 60 3.01 1.32 8.90
N VAL A 61 2.90 2.07 10.01
CA VAL A 61 3.79 1.88 11.18
C VAL A 61 3.59 0.50 11.80
N LEU A 62 2.33 0.11 12.03
CA LEU A 62 1.99 -1.22 12.54
C LEU A 62 2.52 -2.34 11.64
N ALA A 63 2.47 -2.16 10.31
CA ALA A 63 2.99 -3.11 9.35
C ALA A 63 4.49 -3.33 9.51
N VAL A 64 5.29 -2.25 9.54
CA VAL A 64 6.75 -2.38 9.63
C VAL A 64 7.21 -2.97 10.95
N GLU A 65 6.55 -2.62 12.06
CA GLU A 65 6.86 -3.19 13.37
C GLU A 65 6.49 -4.69 13.42
N MET A 66 5.30 -5.06 12.94
CA MET A 66 4.88 -6.47 12.86
C MET A 66 5.83 -7.31 11.99
N GLY A 67 6.17 -6.80 10.79
CA GLY A 67 7.10 -7.46 9.90
C GLY A 67 8.48 -7.63 10.54
N GLY A 68 8.99 -6.57 11.17
CA GLY A 68 10.29 -6.62 11.81
C GLY A 68 10.36 -7.52 13.04
N HIS A 69 9.32 -7.57 13.88
CA HIS A 69 9.25 -8.55 14.97
C HIS A 69 9.33 -9.98 14.45
N ALA A 70 8.67 -10.28 13.34
CA ALA A 70 8.77 -11.57 12.68
C ALA A 70 10.21 -11.84 12.17
N VAL A 71 10.86 -10.85 11.54
CA VAL A 71 12.27 -10.95 11.09
C VAL A 71 13.19 -11.30 12.27
N ALA A 72 13.08 -10.58 13.39
CA ALA A 72 13.89 -10.83 14.58
C ALA A 72 13.63 -12.23 15.16
N LYS A 73 12.37 -12.67 15.21
CA LYS A 73 11.99 -14.00 15.71
C LYS A 73 12.53 -15.14 14.83
N ILE A 74 12.45 -15.00 13.51
CA ILE A 74 12.98 -15.98 12.55
C ILE A 74 14.50 -16.11 12.68
N TYR A 75 15.19 -15.00 12.89
CA TYR A 75 16.63 -15.01 13.13
C TYR A 75 16.98 -15.74 14.43
N GLN A 76 16.26 -15.48 15.53
CA GLN A 76 16.45 -16.16 16.82
C GLN A 76 16.18 -17.67 16.75
N GLU A 77 15.22 -18.09 15.91
CA GLU A 77 14.92 -19.49 15.63
C GLU A 77 15.95 -20.16 14.69
N ASN A 78 16.98 -19.43 14.24
CA ASN A 78 18.00 -19.86 13.27
C ASN A 78 17.40 -20.52 12.02
N SER A 79 16.26 -19.98 11.56
CA SER A 79 15.40 -20.59 10.53
C SER A 79 15.36 -19.75 9.24
N LEU A 80 16.53 -19.30 8.78
CA LEU A 80 16.65 -18.34 7.69
C LEU A 80 16.25 -18.91 6.31
N ASN A 81 16.57 -20.18 6.03
CA ASN A 81 16.27 -20.83 4.74
C ASN A 81 16.56 -19.93 3.52
N ILE A 82 17.84 -19.70 3.25
CA ILE A 82 18.34 -18.80 2.21
C ILE A 82 18.10 -19.41 0.82
N LYS A 83 17.54 -18.61 -0.08
CA LYS A 83 17.37 -18.88 -1.51
C LYS A 83 18.04 -17.78 -2.32
N SER A 84 18.33 -18.10 -3.57
CA SER A 84 18.83 -17.15 -4.57
C SER A 84 17.68 -16.76 -5.51
N LYS A 85 17.40 -15.46 -5.62
CA LYS A 85 16.35 -14.88 -6.48
C LYS A 85 16.87 -14.62 -7.90
N GLY A 86 18.18 -14.43 -8.03
CA GLY A 86 18.85 -14.18 -9.31
C GLY A 86 20.18 -13.47 -9.11
N ASN A 87 20.64 -12.76 -10.14
CA ASN A 87 21.78 -11.86 -10.05
C ASN A 87 21.29 -10.42 -10.17
N THR A 88 21.80 -9.55 -9.32
CA THR A 88 21.70 -8.09 -9.43
C THR A 88 22.32 -7.60 -10.74
N ASP A 89 22.03 -6.35 -11.12
CA ASP A 89 22.61 -5.66 -12.29
C ASP A 89 24.15 -5.60 -12.28
N VAL A 90 24.77 -5.86 -11.13
CA VAL A 90 26.22 -5.87 -10.90
C VAL A 90 26.79 -7.29 -10.84
N GLY A 91 25.98 -8.31 -11.15
CA GLY A 91 26.39 -9.72 -11.20
C GLY A 91 26.57 -10.39 -9.84
N LYS A 92 26.11 -9.77 -8.75
CA LYS A 92 26.06 -10.39 -7.41
C LYS A 92 24.74 -11.11 -7.21
N GLU A 93 24.79 -12.22 -6.48
CA GLU A 93 23.60 -12.99 -6.12
C GLU A 93 22.63 -12.16 -5.27
N GLU A 94 21.37 -12.09 -5.67
CA GLU A 94 20.28 -11.48 -4.91
C GLU A 94 19.68 -12.57 -4.03
N LEU A 95 19.78 -12.40 -2.71
CA LEU A 95 19.32 -13.39 -1.75
C LEU A 95 17.88 -13.11 -1.31
N LEU A 96 17.18 -14.18 -0.98
CA LEU A 96 15.84 -14.16 -0.41
C LEU A 96 15.77 -15.16 0.74
N THR A 97 15.23 -14.76 1.89
CA THR A 97 15.13 -15.64 3.07
C THR A 97 13.67 -15.87 3.46
N ARG A 98 13.45 -16.83 4.36
CA ARG A 98 12.13 -17.02 5.00
C ARG A 98 11.67 -15.75 5.73
N ALA A 99 12.59 -14.93 6.23
CA ALA A 99 12.24 -13.71 6.94
C ALA A 99 11.60 -12.67 6.00
N ASP A 100 12.13 -12.49 4.79
CA ASP A 100 11.55 -11.60 3.77
C ASP A 100 10.11 -12.03 3.43
N LEU A 101 9.91 -13.35 3.21
CA LEU A 101 8.61 -13.92 2.85
C LEU A 101 7.56 -13.80 3.96
N VAL A 102 7.94 -14.14 5.19
CA VAL A 102 7.03 -14.06 6.34
C VAL A 102 6.70 -12.61 6.66
N SER A 103 7.70 -11.72 6.69
CA SER A 103 7.51 -10.28 6.92
C SER A 103 6.56 -9.69 5.89
N ASN A 104 6.81 -9.96 4.60
CA ASN A 104 5.95 -9.51 3.51
C ASN A 104 4.51 -10.04 3.64
N HIS A 105 4.31 -11.33 3.95
CA HIS A 105 2.98 -11.91 4.11
C HIS A 105 2.20 -11.26 5.25
N LEU A 106 2.85 -11.01 6.40
CA LEU A 106 2.23 -10.34 7.54
C LEU A 106 1.84 -8.89 7.21
N ILE A 107 2.76 -8.13 6.60
CA ILE A 107 2.54 -6.75 6.18
C ILE A 107 1.37 -6.67 5.20
N LEU A 108 1.39 -7.47 4.13
CA LEU A 108 0.31 -7.49 3.14
C LEU A 108 -1.00 -7.95 3.77
N GLY A 109 -0.96 -8.94 4.67
CA GLY A 109 -2.12 -9.41 5.43
C GLY A 109 -2.80 -8.28 6.21
N LEU A 110 -2.01 -7.42 6.84
CA LEU A 110 -2.51 -6.24 7.55
C LEU A 110 -3.06 -5.17 6.58
N LEU A 111 -2.34 -4.89 5.49
CA LEU A 111 -2.71 -3.87 4.52
C LEU A 111 -3.90 -4.24 3.63
N LYS A 112 -4.31 -5.52 3.58
CA LYS A 112 -5.59 -5.96 2.97
C LYS A 112 -6.82 -5.24 3.54
N ARG A 113 -6.69 -4.59 4.71
CA ARG A 113 -7.73 -3.72 5.27
C ARG A 113 -8.12 -2.56 4.33
N PHE A 114 -7.22 -2.19 3.42
CA PHE A 114 -7.39 -1.15 2.40
C PHE A 114 -7.42 -1.78 0.99
N PRO A 115 -8.48 -2.53 0.63
CA PRO A 115 -8.49 -3.38 -0.57
C PRO A 115 -8.38 -2.62 -1.90
N ALA A 116 -8.69 -1.31 -1.90
CA ALA A 116 -8.62 -0.46 -3.08
C ALA A 116 -7.30 0.34 -3.18
N MET A 117 -6.42 0.26 -2.18
CA MET A 117 -5.17 0.99 -2.17
C MET A 117 -4.09 0.24 -2.95
N ASN A 118 -3.29 0.96 -3.71
CA ASN A 118 -2.14 0.39 -4.38
C ASN A 118 -1.02 0.10 -3.36
N VAL A 119 -0.67 -1.17 -3.20
CA VAL A 119 0.45 -1.62 -2.35
C VAL A 119 1.54 -2.20 -3.26
N VAL A 120 2.72 -1.60 -3.19
CA VAL A 120 3.92 -2.00 -3.92
C VAL A 120 4.89 -2.60 -2.92
N THR A 121 5.28 -3.85 -3.14
CA THR A 121 6.29 -4.56 -2.34
C THR A 121 7.28 -5.22 -3.29
N GLU A 122 8.49 -5.51 -2.81
CA GLU A 122 9.50 -6.26 -3.55
C GLU A 122 9.08 -7.72 -3.77
N GLU A 123 8.47 -8.34 -2.75
CA GLU A 123 8.23 -9.79 -2.70
C GLU A 123 6.84 -10.21 -3.20
N LYS A 124 6.47 -9.86 -4.44
CA LYS A 124 5.10 -10.05 -4.97
C LYS A 124 4.73 -11.49 -5.36
N ASN A 125 5.71 -12.33 -5.70
CA ASN A 125 5.46 -13.59 -6.43
C ASN A 125 5.61 -14.85 -5.58
N GLU A 126 6.04 -14.73 -4.32
CA GLU A 126 6.18 -15.87 -3.42
C GLU A 126 5.01 -15.93 -2.43
N HIS A 127 4.42 -17.11 -2.28
CA HIS A 127 3.26 -17.33 -1.43
C HIS A 127 3.62 -18.25 -0.27
N MET A 128 3.31 -17.78 0.95
CA MET A 128 3.42 -18.57 2.18
C MET A 128 2.03 -19.07 2.60
N SER A 129 1.97 -20.27 3.18
CA SER A 129 0.72 -20.75 3.77
C SER A 129 0.41 -19.98 5.05
N GLU A 130 -0.86 -19.64 5.28
CA GLU A 130 -1.27 -18.88 6.47
C GLU A 130 -0.86 -19.60 7.77
N SER A 131 -0.96 -20.94 7.78
CA SER A 131 -0.55 -21.79 8.90
C SER A 131 0.93 -21.66 9.27
N GLU A 132 1.80 -21.37 8.32
CA GLU A 132 3.24 -21.22 8.57
C GLU A 132 3.62 -19.84 9.12
N VAL A 133 2.79 -18.84 8.84
CA VAL A 133 3.01 -17.44 9.18
C VAL A 133 2.36 -17.07 10.51
N GLU A 134 1.26 -17.72 10.87
CA GLU A 134 0.46 -17.41 12.06
C GLU A 134 1.28 -17.39 13.36
N LYS A 135 2.28 -18.27 13.49
CA LYS A 135 3.15 -18.28 14.68
C LYS A 135 4.02 -17.03 14.84
N TYR A 136 4.16 -16.22 13.79
CA TYR A 136 4.91 -14.96 13.78
C TYR A 136 4.01 -13.72 13.82
N ARG A 137 2.68 -13.91 13.73
CA ARG A 137 1.72 -12.83 13.89
C ARG A 137 1.72 -12.41 15.36
N ASP A 138 2.16 -11.18 15.61
CA ASP A 138 2.14 -10.61 16.95
C ASP A 138 0.84 -9.83 17.15
N ASP A 139 -0.03 -10.30 18.04
CA ASP A 139 -1.29 -9.64 18.40
C ASP A 139 -1.04 -8.54 19.43
N ASN A 140 -0.13 -7.61 19.13
CA ASN A 140 0.22 -6.55 20.06
C ASN A 140 -0.81 -5.42 20.00
N TYR A 141 -1.91 -5.58 20.73
CA TYR A 141 -2.87 -4.49 21.01
C TYR A 141 -2.16 -3.26 21.62
N ASP A 142 -1.14 -3.50 22.46
CA ASP A 142 -0.31 -2.43 23.03
C ASP A 142 0.47 -1.66 21.98
N LEU A 143 0.99 -2.35 20.95
CA LEU A 143 1.69 -1.73 19.83
C LEU A 143 0.73 -0.87 19.00
N TRP A 144 -0.47 -1.37 18.74
CA TRP A 144 -1.53 -0.57 18.12
C TRP A 144 -1.89 0.68 18.95
N LEU A 145 -2.03 0.55 20.27
CA LEU A 145 -2.32 1.67 21.17
C LEU A 145 -1.20 2.72 21.17
N ASN A 146 0.06 2.27 21.22
CA ASN A 146 1.23 3.16 21.21
C ASN A 146 1.29 3.96 19.90
N VAL A 147 1.14 3.27 18.76
CA VAL A 147 1.12 3.89 17.43
C VAL A 147 -0.04 4.88 17.32
N ARG A 148 -1.24 4.52 17.78
CA ARG A 148 -2.39 5.43 17.78
C ARG A 148 -2.13 6.68 18.62
N GLY A 149 -1.66 6.52 19.85
CA GLY A 149 -1.36 7.64 20.74
C GLY A 149 -0.30 8.59 20.18
N ALA A 150 0.73 8.05 19.52
CA ALA A 150 1.76 8.83 18.84
C ALA A 150 1.19 9.68 17.69
N LEU A 151 0.25 9.12 16.93
CA LEU A 151 -0.28 9.71 15.70
C LEU A 151 -1.54 10.56 15.91
N GLU A 152 -2.18 10.53 17.08
CA GLU A 152 -3.34 11.37 17.41
C GLU A 152 -3.06 12.87 17.27
N LYS A 153 -1.80 13.27 17.48
CA LYS A 153 -1.34 14.66 17.39
C LYS A 153 -1.26 15.17 15.96
N ILE A 154 -1.35 14.29 14.96
CA ILE A 154 -1.18 14.62 13.55
C ILE A 154 -2.53 15.03 12.96
N PRO A 155 -2.61 16.17 12.24
CA PRO A 155 -3.83 16.57 11.55
C PRO A 155 -4.16 15.54 10.47
N SER A 156 -5.37 14.99 10.51
CA SER A 156 -5.85 14.04 9.50
C SER A 156 -6.72 14.74 8.49
N GLN A 157 -6.54 14.37 7.23
CA GLN A 157 -7.38 14.75 6.11
C GLN A 157 -7.76 13.48 5.36
N LYS A 158 -8.98 13.49 4.79
CA LYS A 158 -9.45 12.43 3.92
C LYS A 158 -8.93 12.61 2.50
N TYR A 159 -8.47 11.51 1.93
CA TYR A 159 -8.08 11.41 0.53
C TYR A 159 -8.72 10.18 -0.10
N ASP A 160 -8.90 10.22 -1.41
CA ASP A 160 -9.38 9.07 -2.18
C ASP A 160 -8.31 7.96 -2.21
N PHE A 161 -8.73 6.70 -2.10
CA PHE A 161 -7.80 5.56 -2.17
C PHE A 161 -6.95 5.56 -3.45
N SER A 162 -7.52 6.00 -4.57
CA SER A 162 -6.88 6.07 -5.89
C SER A 162 -5.63 6.94 -5.92
N ARG A 163 -5.56 7.92 -5.01
CA ARG A 163 -4.45 8.89 -4.91
C ARG A 163 -3.36 8.43 -3.97
N MET A 164 -3.60 7.38 -3.18
CA MET A 164 -2.66 6.90 -2.19
C MET A 164 -1.99 5.60 -2.64
N SER A 165 -0.72 5.45 -2.31
CA SER A 165 -0.01 4.17 -2.48
C SER A 165 0.95 3.94 -1.33
N ILE A 166 1.10 2.69 -0.93
CA ILE A 166 2.11 2.27 0.05
C ILE A 166 3.20 1.46 -0.66
N TRP A 167 4.44 1.84 -0.41
CA TRP A 167 5.64 1.12 -0.83
C TRP A 167 6.21 0.42 0.39
N ILE A 168 6.48 -0.86 0.29
CA ILE A 168 6.97 -1.71 1.37
C ILE A 168 8.28 -2.35 0.94
N ASP A 169 9.25 -2.31 1.84
CA ASP A 169 10.41 -3.17 1.84
C ASP A 169 10.31 -4.08 3.08
N PRO A 170 9.97 -5.37 2.92
CA PRO A 170 9.69 -6.27 4.02
C PRO A 170 10.94 -6.66 4.82
N LEU A 171 12.13 -6.52 4.23
CA LEU A 171 13.43 -6.75 4.86
C LEU A 171 14.51 -6.15 3.96
N ASP A 172 15.05 -5.00 4.37
CA ASP A 172 16.22 -4.40 3.73
C ASP A 172 17.51 -4.99 4.30
N ALA A 173 18.55 -5.03 3.47
CA ALA A 173 19.86 -5.62 3.75
C ALA A 173 19.83 -7.16 3.94
N THR A 174 19.11 -7.88 3.06
CA THR A 174 19.01 -9.35 3.09
C THR A 174 20.38 -10.04 3.07
N GLN A 175 21.34 -9.52 2.31
CA GLN A 175 22.71 -10.06 2.29
C GLN A 175 23.36 -9.95 3.68
N GLU A 176 23.40 -8.74 4.25
CA GLU A 176 23.95 -8.47 5.57
C GLU A 176 23.24 -9.29 6.66
N PHE A 177 21.92 -9.49 6.53
CA PHE A 177 21.13 -10.34 7.39
C PHE A 177 21.62 -11.80 7.39
N THR A 178 21.93 -12.37 6.22
CA THR A 178 22.51 -13.73 6.13
C THR A 178 23.92 -13.83 6.70
N GLU A 179 24.67 -12.72 6.72
CA GLU A 179 26.01 -12.62 7.31
C GLU A 179 25.97 -12.35 8.83
N GLY A 180 24.79 -12.18 9.42
CA GLY A 180 24.62 -11.87 10.84
C GLY A 180 24.96 -10.41 11.20
N LEU A 181 24.99 -9.51 10.22
CA LEU A 181 25.23 -8.07 10.39
C LEU A 181 23.90 -7.35 10.63
N LEU A 182 23.34 -7.64 11.80
CA LEU A 182 21.98 -7.31 12.18
C LEU A 182 21.71 -5.80 12.28
N GLU A 183 22.76 -4.99 12.40
CA GLU A 183 22.64 -3.55 12.58
C GLU A 183 22.10 -2.80 11.35
N TYR A 184 22.21 -3.43 10.17
CA TYR A 184 21.76 -2.90 8.88
C TYR A 184 20.34 -3.32 8.52
N VAL A 185 19.79 -4.32 9.20
CA VAL A 185 18.49 -4.90 8.85
C VAL A 185 17.39 -3.94 9.26
N THR A 186 16.53 -3.59 8.30
CA THR A 186 15.37 -2.75 8.54
C THR A 186 14.13 -3.27 7.83
N VAL A 187 12.95 -2.83 8.28
CA VAL A 187 11.68 -3.01 7.57
C VAL A 187 11.12 -1.62 7.33
N MET A 188 10.74 -1.31 6.09
CA MET A 188 10.42 0.05 5.68
C MET A 188 9.07 0.14 4.98
N ALA A 189 8.41 1.28 5.20
CA ALA A 189 7.20 1.64 4.48
C ALA A 189 7.24 3.11 4.07
N CYS A 190 6.77 3.43 2.87
CA CYS A 190 6.56 4.79 2.40
C CYS A 190 5.12 4.96 1.91
N VAL A 191 4.43 5.98 2.40
CA VAL A 191 3.11 6.36 1.90
C VAL A 191 3.28 7.55 0.96
N THR A 192 2.69 7.42 -0.21
CA THR A 192 2.68 8.44 -1.26
C THR A 192 1.26 8.95 -1.48
N LEU A 193 1.16 10.24 -1.81
CA LEU A 193 -0.06 10.91 -2.26
C LEU A 193 0.21 11.53 -3.64
N ASP A 194 -0.57 11.16 -4.65
CA ASP A 194 -0.37 11.55 -6.05
C ASP A 194 1.07 11.29 -6.53
N GLY A 195 1.63 10.15 -6.12
CA GLY A 195 3.01 9.75 -6.44
C GLY A 195 4.10 10.49 -5.67
N LYS A 196 3.77 11.40 -4.75
CA LYS A 196 4.74 12.13 -3.92
C LYS A 196 4.82 11.52 -2.52
N PRO A 197 6.02 11.25 -1.98
CA PRO A 197 6.15 10.73 -0.61
C PRO A 197 5.64 11.75 0.40
N VAL A 198 4.71 11.34 1.24
CA VAL A 198 4.15 12.16 2.32
C VAL A 198 4.55 11.64 3.69
N PHE A 199 4.81 10.34 3.80
CA PHE A 199 5.20 9.68 5.04
C PHE A 199 6.18 8.54 4.77
N GLY A 200 7.06 8.27 5.72
CA GLY A 200 7.93 7.09 5.73
C GLY A 200 8.16 6.57 7.14
N ALA A 201 8.24 5.25 7.29
CA ALA A 201 8.57 4.56 8.53
C ALA A 201 9.71 3.58 8.28
N ILE A 202 10.64 3.52 9.23
CA ILE A 202 11.74 2.57 9.29
C ILE A 202 11.68 1.93 10.66
N TYR A 203 11.57 0.61 10.68
CA TYR A 203 11.70 -0.17 11.89
C TYR A 203 13.02 -0.96 11.85
N ARG A 204 13.76 -0.93 12.96
CA ARG A 204 15.05 -1.61 13.13
C ARG A 204 14.86 -2.79 14.11
N PRO A 205 14.67 -4.02 13.61
CA PRO A 205 14.25 -5.16 14.44
C PRO A 205 15.18 -5.47 15.61
N PHE A 206 16.49 -5.33 15.40
CA PHE A 206 17.51 -5.70 16.38
C PHE A 206 17.86 -4.58 17.37
N TYR A 207 17.25 -3.40 17.20
CA TYR A 207 17.29 -2.29 18.16
C TYR A 207 15.93 -2.02 18.81
N ASN A 208 14.87 -2.69 18.32
CA ASN A 208 13.48 -2.43 18.66
C ASN A 208 13.14 -0.92 18.59
N GLU A 209 13.53 -0.30 17.49
CA GLU A 209 13.44 1.15 17.27
C GLU A 209 12.61 1.43 16.02
N THR A 210 11.60 2.29 16.15
CA THR A 210 10.82 2.82 15.02
C THR A 210 11.07 4.29 14.88
N ILE A 211 11.44 4.71 13.67
CA ILE A 211 11.56 6.11 13.29
C ILE A 211 10.62 6.34 12.12
N PHE A 212 9.80 7.39 12.22
CA PHE A 212 8.96 7.79 11.11
C PHE A 212 9.01 9.29 10.85
N GLY A 213 8.81 9.66 9.60
CA GLY A 213 8.82 11.02 9.12
C GLY A 213 7.52 11.37 8.43
N LEU A 214 7.02 12.56 8.69
CA LEU A 214 5.84 13.10 8.02
C LEU A 214 6.14 14.49 7.47
N VAL A 215 5.77 14.73 6.22
CA VAL A 215 5.91 16.04 5.56
C VAL A 215 5.19 17.11 6.38
N ASN A 216 5.85 18.26 6.59
CA ASN A 216 5.41 19.38 7.43
C ASN A 216 5.33 19.10 8.94
N TRP A 217 5.65 17.89 9.40
CA TRP A 217 5.59 17.54 10.84
C TRP A 217 6.94 17.19 11.45
N GLY A 218 7.85 16.64 10.63
CA GLY A 218 9.22 16.29 11.01
C GLY A 218 9.39 14.78 11.27
N LEU A 219 10.50 14.44 11.93
CA LEU A 219 10.81 13.08 12.37
C LEU A 219 10.29 12.82 13.78
N MET A 220 9.87 11.58 14.03
CA MET A 220 9.32 11.13 15.29
C MET A 220 9.80 9.71 15.63
N ASN A 221 9.86 9.40 16.92
CA ASN A 221 10.06 8.03 17.42
C ASN A 221 8.72 7.29 17.60
N SER A 222 8.76 6.03 18.02
CA SER A 222 7.57 5.21 18.29
C SER A 222 6.61 5.79 19.34
N GLN A 223 7.07 6.70 20.21
CA GLN A 223 6.26 7.40 21.21
C GLN A 223 5.59 8.68 20.65
N GLY A 224 5.85 9.04 19.40
CA GLY A 224 5.34 10.27 18.77
C GLY A 224 6.04 11.54 19.26
N GLU A 225 7.23 11.40 19.83
CA GLU A 225 8.08 12.52 20.24
C GLU A 225 8.91 12.99 19.04
N LYS A 226 8.97 14.31 18.83
CA LYS A 226 9.73 14.86 17.71
C LYS A 226 11.23 14.68 17.93
N ILE A 227 11.89 14.07 16.96
CA ILE A 227 13.35 13.94 16.94
C ILE A 227 13.93 15.25 16.39
N ALA A 228 14.69 15.95 17.20
CA ALA A 228 15.37 17.17 16.79
C ALA A 228 16.49 16.83 15.79
N LEU A 229 16.34 17.28 14.55
CA LEU A 229 17.41 17.24 13.57
C LEU A 229 18.51 18.22 14.00
N LYS A 230 19.75 17.73 14.13
CA LYS A 230 20.91 18.62 14.29
C LYS A 230 21.01 19.51 13.05
N SER A 231 21.22 20.81 13.24
CA SER A 231 21.35 21.76 12.12
C SER A 231 22.38 21.25 11.10
N PRO A 232 22.06 21.31 9.79
CA PRO A 232 22.94 20.83 8.72
C PRO A 232 24.30 21.54 8.70
N ASP A 233 24.42 22.73 9.31
CA ASP A 233 25.65 23.52 9.34
C ASP A 233 26.76 22.92 10.23
N LYS A 234 26.45 21.87 11.02
CA LYS A 234 27.41 21.21 11.93
C LYS A 234 27.67 19.74 11.63
N VAL A 235 27.13 19.20 10.53
CA VAL A 235 27.34 17.80 10.16
C VAL A 235 28.49 17.72 9.14
N PRO A 236 29.56 16.94 9.41
CA PRO A 236 30.58 16.67 8.40
C PRO A 236 29.90 16.17 7.12
N LYS A 237 30.38 16.58 5.96
CA LYS A 237 29.89 16.04 4.68
C LYS A 237 30.28 14.57 4.62
N THR A 238 29.36 13.69 5.01
CA THR A 238 29.56 12.24 5.01
C THR A 238 29.09 11.69 3.67
N ILE A 239 30.01 11.07 2.92
CA ILE A 239 29.65 10.27 1.76
C ILE A 239 29.43 8.85 2.26
N ILE A 240 28.22 8.34 2.09
CA ILE A 240 27.86 6.97 2.43
C ILE A 240 27.93 6.16 1.14
N VAL A 241 28.81 5.17 1.10
CA VAL A 241 28.94 4.24 -0.02
C VAL A 241 28.44 2.88 0.44
N SER A 242 27.54 2.26 -0.32
CA SER A 242 27.06 0.91 -0.03
C SER A 242 28.23 -0.08 -0.08
N ARG A 243 28.38 -0.89 0.98
CA ARG A 243 29.39 -1.97 1.04
C ARG A 243 29.11 -3.02 -0.04
N SER A 244 27.86 -3.36 -0.24
CA SER A 244 27.36 -4.41 -1.14
C SER A 244 27.26 -3.93 -2.61
N HIS A 245 27.08 -2.63 -2.86
CA HIS A 245 27.02 -2.03 -4.21
C HIS A 245 28.00 -0.84 -4.34
N THR A 246 29.30 -1.14 -4.44
CA THR A 246 30.36 -0.11 -4.42
C THR A 246 30.47 0.70 -5.73
N GLY A 247 30.02 0.15 -6.87
CA GLY A 247 30.02 0.80 -8.19
C GLY A 247 31.31 1.57 -8.54
N GLN A 248 31.21 2.55 -9.46
CA GLN A 248 32.29 3.52 -9.74
C GLN A 248 32.35 4.66 -8.69
N VAL A 249 31.54 4.60 -7.63
CA VAL A 249 31.38 5.69 -6.66
C VAL A 249 32.61 5.80 -5.77
N LYS A 250 33.27 4.68 -5.47
CA LYS A 250 34.54 4.67 -4.75
C LYS A 250 35.64 5.42 -5.53
N ASP A 251 35.74 5.17 -6.84
CA ASP A 251 36.71 5.84 -7.72
C ASP A 251 36.40 7.34 -7.87
N LEU A 252 35.12 7.73 -7.86
CA LEU A 252 34.69 9.12 -7.90
C LEU A 252 35.00 9.85 -6.58
N ALA A 253 34.75 9.20 -5.44
CA ALA A 253 35.09 9.72 -4.12
C ALA A 253 36.61 9.89 -3.98
N ASP A 254 37.40 8.91 -4.41
CA ASP A 254 38.86 8.99 -4.39
C ASP A 254 39.38 10.10 -5.32
N LYS A 255 38.80 10.30 -6.51
CA LYS A 255 39.17 11.41 -7.42
C LYS A 255 38.85 12.81 -6.86
N VAL A 256 37.73 12.97 -6.18
CA VAL A 256 37.28 14.27 -5.66
C VAL A 256 38.08 14.69 -4.43
N PHE A 257 38.54 13.74 -3.61
CA PHE A 257 39.21 14.04 -2.34
C PHE A 257 40.72 13.78 -2.32
N ASN A 258 41.27 12.83 -3.10
CA ASN A 258 42.74 12.64 -3.22
C ASN A 258 43.38 13.50 -4.32
N GLY A 259 42.60 14.33 -5.01
CA GLY A 259 43.06 15.30 -6.01
C GLY A 259 43.34 16.71 -5.46
N SER A 260 43.40 16.88 -4.14
CA SER A 260 43.73 18.16 -3.47
C SER A 260 45.21 18.19 -3.07
#